data_AF-A0A5B9D691-F1
#
_entry.id   AF-A0A5B9D691-F1
#
_cell.length_a   1.000
_cell.length_b   1.000
_cell.length_c   1.000
_cell.angle_alpha   90.00
_cell.angle_beta   90.00
_cell.angle_gamma   90.00
#
_symmetry.space_group_name_H-M   'P 1'
#
loop_
_entity.id
_entity.type
_entity.pdbx_description
1 polymer ?
#
loop_
_entity_poly.entity_id
_entity_poly.type
_entity_poly.pdbx_seq_one_letter_code
_entity_poly.pdbx_strand_id
1 'polypeptide(L)'
;MSNEKNENEKKKVESEKSQPLTPEQKEERNENIIVTIILWLTTIGLFISVIGIIWRIKDLFTETGWQDFLLLSIQTQIFVVGLILLGTFFLTLFLVVLYRRGKRSMHNMLFKDKYDEISKDETYIPAKIITAGTLLCIFTIFLGLIIATIGFFLNQGEGEDPFELWEWFTNLTGGSRILLVGGSILTLDALLYSGIYTWENGQWVVINQILKYNKKMEEKHSFEKNQKIIGNITFTIIVIEVLMIVVGIIWAIIDAAFLDYGTTFRNYPVGIQISFYGIFGALLFTTLIFSMFIYKRGQNLILIALFVQISPKEIEKDNKTAKIITIGILISISLMVVGLIIWLLSVILEAVDGTTGNIFTILAGMSGGLALLSYSVIAAVFTILILLFTFFFHNGYGFTMDKIIKMEKSLDDGMESGKKKTDERKEERKRLKALKKEAKKKEKEAKKEKKE
;
A
#
# COMPACT_ATOMS: atom_id res chain seq x y z
N MET A 1 36.31 5.72 61.07
CA MET A 1 35.06 6.26 60.50
C MET A 1 35.07 6.47 58.97
N SER A 2 36.20 6.77 58.30
CA SER A 2 36.20 6.94 56.82
C SER A 2 36.15 5.61 56.03
N ASN A 3 36.65 4.49 56.57
CA ASN A 3 36.63 3.19 55.88
C ASN A 3 35.28 2.47 55.97
N GLU A 4 34.52 2.69 57.04
CA GLU A 4 33.22 2.04 57.28
C GLU A 4 32.12 2.57 56.33
N LYS A 5 32.26 3.83 55.89
CA LYS A 5 31.35 4.45 54.93
C LYS A 5 31.55 3.88 53.51
N ASN A 6 32.80 3.64 53.12
CA ASN A 6 33.16 3.03 51.84
C ASN A 6 32.70 1.57 51.75
N GLU A 7 32.78 0.81 52.84
CA GLU A 7 32.37 -0.59 52.85
C GLU A 7 30.84 -0.75 52.78
N ASN A 8 30.09 0.16 53.40
CA ASN A 8 28.64 0.20 53.31
C ASN A 8 28.13 0.66 51.94
N GLU A 9 28.80 1.61 51.26
CA GLU A 9 28.46 1.96 49.87
C GLU A 9 28.76 0.79 48.91
N LYS A 10 29.89 0.09 49.10
CA LYS A 10 30.24 -1.08 48.27
C LYS A 10 29.23 -2.22 48.42
N LYS A 11 28.81 -2.53 49.65
CA LYS A 11 27.78 -3.55 49.92
C LYS A 11 26.40 -3.16 49.39
N LYS A 12 26.05 -1.87 49.40
CA LYS A 12 24.79 -1.38 48.85
C LYS A 12 24.74 -1.48 47.31
N VAL A 13 25.86 -1.19 46.64
CA VAL A 13 26.02 -1.37 45.18
C VAL A 13 26.03 -2.85 44.78
N GLU A 14 26.60 -3.73 45.61
CA GLU A 14 26.52 -5.19 45.39
C GLU A 14 25.11 -5.74 45.63
N SER A 15 24.36 -5.24 46.61
CA SER A 15 22.96 -5.67 46.81
C SER A 15 22.03 -5.19 45.70
N GLU A 16 22.23 -3.98 45.15
CA GLU A 16 21.47 -3.49 43.98
C GLU A 16 21.76 -4.29 42.71
N LYS A 17 22.99 -4.77 42.49
CA LYS A 17 23.32 -5.65 41.35
C LYS A 17 22.71 -7.04 41.44
N SER A 18 22.24 -7.45 42.62
CA SER A 18 21.65 -8.77 42.87
C SER A 18 20.12 -8.80 42.83
N GLN A 19 19.47 -7.63 42.72
CA GLN A 19 18.03 -7.59 42.51
C GLN A 19 17.70 -8.01 41.06
N PRO A 20 16.70 -8.88 40.85
CA PRO A 20 16.28 -9.24 39.51
C PRO A 20 15.83 -7.99 38.76
N LEU A 21 16.41 -7.78 37.57
CA LEU A 21 16.05 -6.68 36.67
C LEU A 21 14.53 -6.61 36.49
N THR A 22 13.99 -5.39 36.59
CA THR A 22 12.60 -5.15 36.23
C THR A 22 12.36 -5.46 34.74
N PRO A 23 11.11 -5.80 34.33
CA PRO A 23 10.81 -6.08 32.93
C PRO A 23 11.23 -4.96 31.97
N GLU A 24 11.04 -3.70 32.35
CA GLU A 24 11.41 -2.51 31.57
C GLU A 24 12.94 -2.41 31.40
N GLN A 25 13.71 -2.57 32.48
CA GLN A 25 15.18 -2.56 32.39
C GLN A 25 15.72 -3.72 31.55
N LYS A 26 15.01 -4.85 31.50
CA LYS A 26 15.38 -6.00 30.66
C LYS A 26 15.11 -5.71 29.19
N GLU A 27 14.02 -5.02 28.87
CA GLU A 27 13.67 -4.59 27.52
C GLU A 27 14.67 -3.56 26.98
N GLU A 28 14.91 -2.48 27.73
CA GLU A 28 15.90 -1.45 27.37
C GLU A 28 17.30 -2.05 27.14
N ARG A 29 17.68 -3.07 27.92
CA ARG A 29 18.95 -3.78 27.72
C ARG A 29 18.96 -4.55 26.40
N ASN A 30 17.87 -5.24 26.05
CA ASN A 30 17.78 -6.00 24.81
C ASN A 30 17.80 -5.06 23.59
N GLU A 31 17.08 -3.95 23.64
CA GLU A 31 17.09 -2.90 22.61
C GLU A 31 18.50 -2.36 22.38
N ASN A 32 19.20 -2.02 23.47
CA ASN A 32 20.59 -1.57 23.41
C ASN A 32 21.53 -2.61 22.78
N ILE A 33 21.32 -3.91 23.04
CA ILE A 33 22.10 -4.99 22.42
C ILE A 33 21.83 -5.03 20.91
N ILE A 34 20.56 -4.98 20.49
CA ILE A 34 20.17 -5.00 19.07
C ILE A 34 20.79 -3.82 18.32
N VAL A 35 20.66 -2.60 18.86
CA VAL A 35 21.28 -1.41 18.25
C VAL A 35 22.78 -1.55 18.12
N THR A 36 23.42 -2.10 19.16
CA THR A 36 24.87 -2.32 19.18
C THR A 36 25.28 -3.32 18.11
N ILE A 37 24.57 -4.44 17.95
CA ILE A 37 24.86 -5.46 16.93
C ILE A 37 24.78 -4.88 15.52
N ILE A 38 23.69 -4.18 15.19
CA ILE A 38 23.52 -3.55 13.87
C ILE A 38 24.66 -2.57 13.59
N LEU A 39 24.97 -1.68 14.54
CA LEU A 39 26.06 -0.72 14.33
C LEU A 39 27.43 -1.39 14.18
N TRP A 40 27.68 -2.51 14.87
CA TRP A 40 28.89 -3.30 14.66
C TRP A 40 28.92 -3.93 13.27
N LEU A 41 27.81 -4.49 12.79
CA LEU A 41 27.71 -5.02 11.42
C LEU A 41 27.94 -3.93 10.38
N THR A 42 27.31 -2.76 10.53
CA THR A 42 27.57 -1.59 9.66
C THR A 42 29.04 -1.22 9.67
N THR A 43 29.66 -1.17 10.85
CA THR A 43 31.07 -0.77 11.03
C THR A 43 32.02 -1.77 10.35
N ILE A 44 31.80 -3.07 10.57
CA ILE A 44 32.59 -4.15 9.96
C ILE A 44 32.40 -4.13 8.44
N GLY A 45 31.16 -4.02 7.96
CA GLY A 45 30.84 -3.95 6.54
C GLY A 45 31.53 -2.77 5.85
N LEU A 46 31.43 -1.57 6.42
CA LEU A 46 32.09 -0.37 5.90
C LEU A 46 33.61 -0.53 5.89
N PHE A 47 34.20 -1.10 6.95
CA PHE A 47 35.64 -1.33 7.02
C PHE A 47 36.11 -2.29 5.92
N ILE A 48 35.43 -3.43 5.75
CA ILE A 48 35.71 -4.40 4.69
C ILE A 48 35.54 -3.76 3.30
N SER A 49 34.47 -2.99 3.09
CA SER A 49 34.23 -2.30 1.83
C SER A 49 35.36 -1.30 1.50
N VAL A 50 35.84 -0.52 2.46
CA VAL A 50 36.96 0.40 2.21
C VAL A 50 38.24 -0.35 1.85
N ILE A 51 38.56 -1.44 2.55
CA ILE A 51 39.69 -2.32 2.18
C ILE A 51 39.51 -2.86 0.77
N GLY A 52 38.30 -3.31 0.43
CA GLY A 52 37.96 -3.81 -0.89
C GLY A 52 38.13 -2.76 -1.99
N ILE A 53 37.72 -1.50 -1.75
CA ILE A 53 37.92 -0.39 -2.69
C ILE A 53 39.42 -0.17 -2.91
N ILE A 54 40.20 -0.07 -1.84
CA ILE A 54 41.66 0.13 -1.93
C ILE A 54 42.31 -1.01 -2.72
N TRP A 55 41.91 -2.25 -2.41
CA TRP A 55 42.44 -3.44 -3.09
C TRP A 55 42.02 -3.49 -4.55
N ARG A 56 40.78 -3.11 -4.88
CA ARG A 56 40.29 -3.06 -6.26
C ARG A 56 41.01 -1.99 -7.07
N ILE A 57 41.29 -0.84 -6.48
CA ILE A 57 42.13 0.20 -7.10
C ILE A 57 43.51 -0.39 -7.43
N LYS A 58 44.13 -1.10 -6.48
CA LYS A 58 45.41 -1.79 -6.72
C LYS A 58 45.32 -2.83 -7.85
N ASP A 59 44.24 -3.61 -7.91
CA ASP A 59 44.02 -4.61 -8.96
C ASP A 59 43.78 -3.96 -10.35
N LEU A 60 43.30 -2.71 -10.42
CA LEU A 60 43.13 -1.98 -11.69
C LEU A 60 44.45 -1.50 -12.31
N PHE A 61 45.47 -1.24 -11.49
CA PHE A 61 46.73 -0.67 -11.96
C PHE A 61 47.82 -1.70 -12.24
N THR A 62 47.74 -2.90 -11.65
CA THR A 62 48.82 -3.90 -11.74
C THR A 62 48.33 -5.31 -11.46
N GLU A 63 48.53 -6.25 -12.40
CA GLU A 63 48.32 -7.69 -12.16
C GLU A 63 49.40 -8.26 -11.22
N THR A 64 50.62 -7.71 -11.28
CA THR A 64 51.79 -8.05 -10.46
C THR A 64 51.97 -7.15 -9.23
N GLY A 65 50.98 -6.36 -8.85
CA GLY A 65 51.16 -5.14 -8.04
C GLY A 65 51.91 -5.25 -6.72
N TRP A 66 51.97 -6.42 -6.09
CA TRP A 66 52.82 -6.61 -4.92
C TRP A 66 54.31 -6.69 -5.27
N GLN A 67 54.67 -7.37 -6.36
CA GLN A 67 56.04 -7.42 -6.86
C GLN A 67 56.48 -6.03 -7.32
N ASP A 68 55.61 -5.30 -8.02
CA ASP A 68 55.90 -3.93 -8.47
C ASP A 68 56.05 -2.96 -7.28
N PHE A 69 55.22 -3.11 -6.25
CA PHE A 69 55.38 -2.37 -5.00
C PHE A 69 56.73 -2.65 -4.32
N LEU A 70 57.17 -3.91 -4.28
CA LEU A 70 58.47 -4.30 -3.73
C LEU A 70 59.66 -3.77 -4.55
N LEU A 71 59.45 -3.48 -5.84
CA LEU A 71 60.46 -2.87 -6.72
C LEU A 71 60.52 -1.33 -6.59
N LEU A 72 59.55 -0.68 -5.95
CA LEU A 72 59.60 0.76 -5.66
C LEU A 72 60.74 1.08 -4.67
N SER A 73 61.22 2.32 -4.71
CA SER A 73 62.19 2.79 -3.72
C SER A 73 61.61 2.69 -2.30
N ILE A 74 62.48 2.40 -1.30
CA ILE A 74 62.07 2.26 0.10
C ILE A 74 61.31 3.49 0.61
N GLN A 75 61.68 4.69 0.14
CA GLN A 75 60.98 5.94 0.50
C GLN A 75 59.54 5.94 -0.02
N THR A 76 59.32 5.47 -1.24
CA THR A 76 57.98 5.37 -1.85
C THR A 76 57.15 4.31 -1.15
N GLN A 77 57.75 3.17 -0.79
CA GLN A 77 57.06 2.13 -0.01
C GLN A 77 56.61 2.66 1.36
N ILE A 78 57.49 3.34 2.10
CA ILE A 78 57.16 3.95 3.39
C ILE A 78 56.06 5.00 3.24
N PHE A 79 56.11 5.82 2.19
CA PHE A 79 55.08 6.83 1.92
C PHE A 79 53.71 6.19 1.66
N VAL A 80 53.64 5.16 0.82
CA VAL A 80 52.39 4.44 0.51
C VAL A 80 51.83 3.76 1.76
N VAL A 81 52.66 3.08 2.55
CA VAL A 81 52.24 2.46 3.83
C VAL A 81 51.75 3.53 4.81
N GLY A 82 52.45 4.67 4.90
CA GLY A 82 52.05 5.79 5.74
C GLY A 82 50.69 6.38 5.33
N LEU A 83 50.43 6.50 4.02
CA LEU A 83 49.16 6.99 3.49
C LEU A 83 48.01 6.01 3.77
N ILE A 84 48.26 4.70 3.65
CA ILE A 84 47.29 3.66 4.05
C ILE A 84 47.00 3.74 5.55
N LEU A 85 48.02 3.78 6.40
CA LEU A 85 47.86 3.88 7.86
C LEU A 85 47.10 5.15 8.26
N LEU A 86 47.40 6.29 7.64
CA LEU A 86 46.70 7.55 7.86
C LEU A 86 45.23 7.44 7.44
N GLY A 87 44.95 6.86 6.28
CA GLY A 87 43.60 6.62 5.79
C GLY A 87 42.80 5.71 6.72
N THR A 88 43.39 4.60 7.18
CA THR A 88 42.78 3.69 8.15
C THR A 88 42.52 4.39 9.49
N PHE A 89 43.45 5.23 9.97
CA PHE A 89 43.26 6.00 11.19
C PHE A 89 42.06 6.96 11.11
N PHE A 90 41.96 7.73 10.01
CA PHE A 90 40.80 8.61 9.79
C PHE A 90 39.50 7.82 9.64
N LEU A 91 39.54 6.67 8.97
CA LEU A 91 38.38 5.78 8.87
C LEU A 91 37.94 5.29 10.26
N THR A 92 38.86 4.86 11.11
CA THR A 92 38.55 4.43 12.49
C THR A 92 37.94 5.58 13.29
N LEU A 93 38.50 6.79 13.22
CA LEU A 93 37.92 7.96 13.87
C LEU A 93 36.50 8.25 13.38
N PHE A 94 36.29 8.21 12.06
CA PHE A 94 34.98 8.38 11.45
C PHE A 94 33.98 7.33 11.94
N LEU A 95 34.37 6.06 11.97
CA LEU A 95 33.53 4.95 12.44
C LEU A 95 33.19 5.07 13.93
N VAL A 96 34.12 5.50 14.78
CA VAL A 96 33.86 5.74 16.21
C VAL A 96 32.85 6.88 16.41
N VAL A 97 32.98 7.97 15.65
CA VAL A 97 32.03 9.09 15.69
C VAL A 97 30.65 8.65 15.20
N LEU A 98 30.60 7.89 14.10
CA LEU A 98 29.38 7.33 13.54
C LEU A 98 28.72 6.38 14.54
N TYR A 99 29.48 5.52 15.23
CA TYR A 99 28.97 4.63 16.26
C TYR A 99 28.36 5.40 17.44
N ARG A 100 29.08 6.39 17.99
CA ARG A 100 28.59 7.16 19.15
C ARG A 100 27.34 7.97 18.82
N ARG A 101 27.32 8.66 17.68
CA ARG A 101 26.17 9.47 17.25
C ARG A 101 25.02 8.60 16.75
N GLY A 102 25.36 7.54 16.02
CA GLY A 102 24.46 6.55 15.46
C GLY A 102 23.68 5.82 16.53
N LYS A 103 24.33 5.35 17.62
CA LYS A 103 23.66 4.61 18.70
C LYS A 103 22.43 5.34 19.25
N ARG A 104 22.59 6.62 19.63
CA ARG A 104 21.47 7.41 20.16
C ARG A 104 20.40 7.67 19.11
N SER A 105 20.80 8.00 17.89
CA SER A 105 19.86 8.25 16.79
C SER A 105 19.05 7.01 16.43
N MET A 106 19.70 5.85 16.40
CA MET A 106 19.11 4.58 15.99
C MET A 106 18.18 4.03 17.07
N HIS A 107 18.57 4.14 18.35
CA HIS A 107 17.68 3.81 19.48
C HIS A 107 16.39 4.62 19.41
N ASN A 108 16.48 5.94 19.27
CA ASN A 108 15.31 6.82 19.19
C ASN A 108 14.42 6.56 17.97
N MET A 109 15.00 6.03 16.89
CA MET A 109 14.28 5.75 15.65
C MET A 109 13.64 4.36 15.66
N LEU A 110 14.28 3.36 16.27
CA LEU A 110 13.79 1.98 16.34
C LEU A 110 12.77 1.81 17.47
N PHE A 111 13.04 2.35 18.66
CA PHE A 111 12.28 2.06 19.89
C PHE A 111 11.64 3.32 20.45
N LYS A 112 10.70 3.91 19.70
CA LYS A 112 10.04 5.15 20.14
C LYS A 112 8.90 4.83 21.11
N ASP A 113 9.00 5.30 22.36
CA ASP A 113 8.02 5.17 23.45
C ASP A 113 6.61 5.70 23.09
N LYS A 114 5.82 4.92 22.35
CA LYS A 114 4.48 5.34 21.89
C LYS A 114 3.38 4.30 22.12
N TYR A 115 3.61 3.31 22.99
CA TYR A 115 2.86 2.05 22.97
C TYR A 115 1.65 1.96 23.92
N ASP A 116 1.49 2.85 24.90
CA ASP A 116 0.53 2.60 25.98
C ASP A 116 -0.95 2.75 25.59
N GLU A 117 -1.28 3.63 24.64
CA GLU A 117 -2.67 3.79 24.18
C GLU A 117 -3.04 2.83 23.04
N ILE A 118 -2.07 2.44 22.21
CA ILE A 118 -2.32 1.70 20.97
C ILE A 118 -2.32 0.19 21.18
N SER A 119 -1.51 -0.31 22.11
CA SER A 119 -1.41 -1.75 22.43
C SER A 119 -2.72 -2.37 22.95
N LYS A 120 -3.68 -1.54 23.36
CA LYS A 120 -4.99 -1.98 23.90
C LYS A 120 -6.05 -2.21 22.82
N ASP A 121 -5.83 -1.80 21.56
CA ASP A 121 -6.80 -2.06 20.48
C ASP A 121 -6.65 -3.50 19.96
N GLU A 122 -7.78 -4.21 19.81
CA GLU A 122 -7.84 -5.58 19.26
C GLU A 122 -7.21 -5.69 17.86
N THR A 123 -7.12 -4.59 17.12
CA THR A 123 -6.47 -4.53 15.79
C THR A 123 -4.94 -4.46 15.84
N TYR A 124 -4.34 -4.27 17.01
CA TYR A 124 -2.88 -4.17 17.17
C TYR A 124 -2.17 -5.48 16.83
N ILE A 125 -2.57 -6.60 17.43
CA ILE A 125 -1.92 -7.91 17.21
C ILE A 125 -2.03 -8.37 15.75
N PRO A 126 -3.20 -8.34 15.09
CA PRO A 126 -3.30 -8.67 13.67
C PRO A 126 -2.46 -7.74 12.78
N ALA A 127 -2.46 -6.42 13.05
CA ALA A 127 -1.61 -5.46 12.34
C ALA A 127 -0.12 -5.80 12.48
N LYS A 128 0.31 -6.22 13.68
CA LYS A 128 1.68 -6.70 13.94
C LYS A 128 2.04 -7.92 13.12
N ILE A 129 1.22 -8.96 13.17
CA ILE A 129 1.46 -10.21 12.47
C ILE A 129 1.51 -10.00 10.95
N ILE A 130 0.62 -9.17 10.40
CA ILE A 130 0.56 -8.98 8.94
C ILE A 130 1.67 -8.04 8.46
N THR A 131 2.02 -7.00 9.23
CA THR A 131 3.20 -6.16 8.92
C THR A 131 4.47 -7.00 8.92
N ALA A 132 4.59 -7.91 9.89
CA ALA A 132 5.69 -8.87 9.95
C ALA A 132 5.72 -9.84 8.77
N GLY A 133 4.56 -10.41 8.41
CA GLY A 133 4.45 -11.32 7.27
C GLY A 133 4.82 -10.63 5.96
N THR A 134 4.35 -9.39 5.75
CA THR A 134 4.73 -8.57 4.59
C THR A 134 6.22 -8.33 4.55
N LEU A 135 6.82 -8.00 5.70
CA LEU A 135 8.26 -7.77 5.79
C LEU A 135 9.05 -9.05 5.48
N LEU A 136 8.62 -10.19 6.01
CA LEU A 136 9.24 -11.48 5.72
C LEU A 136 9.17 -11.78 4.22
N CYS A 137 8.05 -11.50 3.56
CA CYS A 137 7.95 -11.67 2.12
C CYS A 137 8.87 -10.72 1.35
N ILE A 138 8.93 -9.44 1.71
CA ILE A 138 9.88 -8.47 1.11
C ILE A 138 11.32 -8.97 1.29
N PHE A 139 11.67 -9.44 2.48
CA PHE A 139 12.98 -10.01 2.76
C PHE A 139 13.27 -11.23 1.86
N THR A 140 12.31 -12.14 1.71
CA THR A 140 12.42 -13.30 0.80
C THR A 140 12.60 -12.88 -0.66
N ILE A 141 11.91 -11.83 -1.14
CA ILE A 141 12.12 -11.28 -2.49
C ILE A 141 13.55 -10.79 -2.66
N PHE A 142 14.03 -9.95 -1.76
CA PHE A 142 15.39 -9.41 -1.85
C PHE A 142 16.44 -10.51 -1.74
N LEU A 143 16.26 -11.48 -0.84
CA LEU A 143 17.14 -12.62 -0.70
C LEU A 143 17.18 -13.46 -1.99
N GLY A 144 16.01 -13.75 -2.58
CA GLY A 144 15.91 -14.46 -3.85
C GLY A 144 16.59 -13.69 -4.99
N LEU A 145 16.40 -12.37 -5.07
CA LEU A 145 17.03 -11.52 -6.09
C LEU A 145 18.54 -11.46 -5.93
N ILE A 146 19.05 -11.40 -4.69
CA ILE A 146 20.49 -11.47 -4.42
C ILE A 146 21.04 -12.82 -4.91
N ILE A 147 20.40 -13.93 -4.55
CA ILE A 147 20.81 -15.28 -5.00
C ILE A 147 20.75 -15.38 -6.53
N ALA A 148 19.69 -14.86 -7.16
CA ALA A 148 19.52 -14.89 -8.62
C ALA A 148 20.58 -14.02 -9.32
N THR A 149 20.88 -12.85 -8.77
CA THR A 149 21.92 -11.95 -9.30
C THR A 149 23.28 -12.61 -9.20
N ILE A 150 23.59 -13.22 -8.06
CA ILE A 150 24.82 -14.01 -7.90
C ILE A 150 24.85 -15.09 -8.99
N GLY A 151 23.82 -15.95 -9.05
CA GLY A 151 23.72 -17.03 -10.05
C GLY A 151 23.84 -16.57 -11.51
N PHE A 152 23.27 -15.40 -11.85
CA PHE A 152 23.41 -14.81 -13.18
C PHE A 152 24.86 -14.43 -13.51
N PHE A 153 25.61 -13.93 -12.52
CA PHE A 153 27.04 -13.66 -12.70
C PHE A 153 27.91 -14.92 -12.67
N LEU A 154 27.44 -16.02 -12.06
CA LEU A 154 28.12 -17.32 -12.09
C LEU A 154 27.98 -18.00 -13.45
N ASN A 155 26.75 -18.08 -13.98
CA ASN A 155 26.42 -18.93 -15.13
C ASN A 155 26.59 -18.20 -16.48
N GLN A 156 27.74 -17.56 -16.72
CA GLN A 156 28.05 -17.05 -18.06
C GLN A 156 28.37 -18.17 -19.09
N GLY A 157 28.37 -19.44 -18.68
CA GLY A 157 28.38 -20.62 -19.54
C GLY A 157 27.04 -21.36 -19.57
N GLU A 158 26.57 -21.75 -20.75
CA GLU A 158 25.42 -22.64 -20.89
C GLU A 158 25.75 -24.01 -20.27
N GLY A 159 25.13 -24.35 -19.13
CA GLY A 159 25.12 -25.71 -18.58
C GLY A 159 25.98 -25.98 -17.34
N GLU A 160 26.60 -24.97 -16.74
CA GLU A 160 27.35 -25.14 -15.48
C GLU A 160 26.43 -25.10 -14.24
N ASP A 161 26.78 -25.95 -13.27
CA ASP A 161 26.01 -26.22 -12.07
C ASP A 161 25.86 -24.91 -11.25
N PRO A 162 24.63 -24.48 -10.87
CA PRO A 162 24.41 -23.24 -10.12
C PRO A 162 25.05 -23.21 -8.72
N PHE A 163 25.72 -24.30 -8.32
CA PHE A 163 26.44 -24.46 -7.06
C PHE A 163 27.96 -24.26 -7.17
N GLU A 164 28.52 -23.95 -8.34
CA GLU A 164 29.94 -23.57 -8.51
C GLU A 164 30.24 -22.13 -8.02
N LEU A 165 29.48 -21.65 -7.03
CA LEU A 165 29.68 -20.41 -6.29
C LEU A 165 31.13 -20.23 -5.83
N TRP A 166 31.75 -21.32 -5.40
CA TRP A 166 33.13 -21.30 -4.93
C TRP A 166 34.11 -20.99 -6.06
N GLU A 167 33.92 -21.59 -7.24
CA GLU A 167 34.82 -21.42 -8.38
C GLU A 167 34.77 -20.00 -8.93
N TRP A 168 33.58 -19.48 -9.19
CA TRP A 168 33.41 -18.07 -9.57
C TRP A 168 33.96 -17.10 -8.52
N PHE A 169 33.67 -17.34 -7.24
CA PHE A 169 34.20 -16.51 -6.17
C PHE A 169 35.74 -16.55 -6.17
N THR A 170 36.34 -17.70 -6.46
CA THR A 170 37.79 -17.83 -6.65
C THR A 170 38.34 -17.31 -7.97
N ASN A 171 37.50 -16.99 -8.96
CA ASN A 171 37.88 -16.38 -10.23
C ASN A 171 37.83 -14.84 -10.20
N LEU A 172 37.08 -14.25 -9.26
CA LEU A 172 37.09 -12.80 -9.05
C LEU A 172 38.48 -12.30 -8.62
N THR A 173 38.87 -11.10 -9.04
CA THR A 173 40.07 -10.44 -8.49
C THR A 173 39.93 -10.24 -6.97
N GLY A 174 41.03 -10.25 -6.22
CA GLY A 174 41.00 -10.15 -4.76
C GLY A 174 40.18 -8.96 -4.24
N GLY A 175 40.30 -7.79 -4.86
CA GLY A 175 39.55 -6.60 -4.45
C GLY A 175 38.04 -6.74 -4.68
N SER A 176 37.63 -7.36 -5.79
CA SER A 176 36.23 -7.64 -6.08
C SER A 176 35.62 -8.63 -5.07
N ARG A 177 36.37 -9.64 -4.63
CA ARG A 177 35.90 -10.57 -3.57
C ARG A 177 35.65 -9.85 -2.26
N ILE A 178 36.60 -9.03 -1.83
CA ILE A 178 36.50 -8.28 -0.57
C ILE A 178 35.33 -7.29 -0.64
N LEU A 179 35.15 -6.59 -1.76
CA LEU A 179 34.02 -5.70 -1.99
C LEU A 179 32.68 -6.43 -1.93
N LEU A 180 32.59 -7.61 -2.54
CA LEU A 180 31.39 -8.42 -2.52
C LEU A 180 31.02 -8.84 -1.09
N VAL A 181 32.00 -9.29 -0.30
CA VAL A 181 31.79 -9.65 1.11
C VAL A 181 31.32 -8.44 1.92
N GLY A 182 31.99 -7.29 1.79
CA GLY A 182 31.61 -6.06 2.49
C GLY A 182 30.21 -5.56 2.08
N GLY A 183 29.92 -5.54 0.79
CA GLY A 183 28.61 -5.15 0.24
C GLY A 183 27.49 -6.09 0.68
N SER A 184 27.75 -7.39 0.76
CA SER A 184 26.80 -8.39 1.24
C SER A 184 26.46 -8.17 2.72
N ILE A 185 27.48 -7.93 3.56
CA ILE A 185 27.28 -7.60 4.99
C ILE A 185 26.44 -6.33 5.13
N LEU A 186 26.75 -5.26 4.40
CA LEU A 186 26.00 -4.00 4.46
C LEU A 186 24.56 -4.15 3.96
N THR A 187 24.33 -4.97 2.94
CA THR A 187 23.00 -5.24 2.42
C THR A 187 22.17 -6.01 3.44
N LEU A 188 22.74 -7.04 4.06
CA LEU A 188 22.08 -7.80 5.13
C LEU A 188 21.80 -6.93 6.35
N ASP A 189 22.73 -6.07 6.74
CA ASP A 189 22.56 -5.15 7.86
C ASP A 189 21.45 -4.11 7.58
N ALA A 190 21.41 -3.55 6.38
CA ALA A 190 20.33 -2.66 5.95
C ALA A 190 18.96 -3.35 5.95
N LEU A 191 18.90 -4.62 5.54
CA LEU A 191 17.69 -5.44 5.60
C LEU A 191 17.25 -5.70 7.05
N LEU A 192 18.18 -6.06 7.93
CA LEU A 192 17.91 -6.26 9.36
C LEU A 192 17.39 -4.98 10.02
N TYR A 193 18.06 -3.85 9.77
CA TYR A 193 17.65 -2.54 10.26
C TYR A 193 16.24 -2.16 9.79
N SER A 194 15.98 -2.29 8.49
CA SER A 194 14.65 -2.02 7.91
C SER A 194 13.58 -2.95 8.49
N GLY A 195 13.97 -4.20 8.75
CA GLY A 195 13.16 -5.22 9.41
C GLY A 195 12.68 -4.80 10.79
N ILE A 196 13.62 -4.48 11.66
CA ILE A 196 13.34 -4.06 13.04
C ILE A 196 12.58 -2.74 13.05
N TYR A 197 12.99 -1.77 12.23
CA TYR A 197 12.32 -0.47 12.14
C TYR A 197 10.84 -0.63 11.78
N THR A 198 10.54 -1.40 10.74
CA THR A 198 9.16 -1.61 10.28
C THR A 198 8.38 -2.48 11.25
N TRP A 199 9.01 -3.46 11.90
CA TRP A 199 8.38 -4.29 12.92
C TRP A 199 7.92 -3.46 14.12
N GLU A 200 8.80 -2.61 14.67
CA GLU A 200 8.48 -1.77 15.83
C GLU A 200 7.56 -0.61 15.43
N ASN A 201 7.85 0.11 14.34
CA ASN A 201 7.19 1.38 14.03
C ASN A 201 6.12 1.31 12.93
N GLY A 202 6.15 0.30 12.06
CA GLY A 202 5.30 0.23 10.86
C GLY A 202 3.81 0.17 11.18
N GLN A 203 3.44 -0.52 12.25
CA GLN A 203 2.05 -0.65 12.69
C GLN A 203 1.45 0.66 13.18
N TRP A 204 2.27 1.53 13.78
CA TRP A 204 1.81 2.78 14.36
C TRP A 204 1.15 3.69 13.32
N VAL A 205 1.75 3.79 12.14
CA VAL A 205 1.22 4.61 11.04
C VAL A 205 -0.16 4.09 10.62
N VAL A 206 -0.29 2.77 10.52
CA VAL A 206 -1.52 2.09 10.10
C VAL A 206 -2.62 2.28 11.14
N ILE A 207 -2.34 1.96 12.41
CA ILE A 207 -3.35 1.98 13.47
C ILE A 207 -3.81 3.41 13.78
N ASN A 208 -2.91 4.39 13.77
CA ASN A 208 -3.28 5.78 14.04
C ASN A 208 -4.26 6.34 13.00
N GLN A 209 -4.12 5.97 11.72
CA GLN A 209 -5.07 6.37 10.68
C GLN A 209 -6.44 5.70 10.87
N ILE A 210 -6.45 4.41 11.23
CA ILE A 210 -7.67 3.64 11.49
C ILE A 210 -8.41 4.21 12.71
N LEU A 211 -7.71 4.42 13.84
CA LEU A 211 -8.28 4.95 15.08
C LEU A 211 -8.94 6.32 14.88
N LYS A 212 -8.25 7.25 14.19
CA LYS A 212 -8.80 8.58 13.88
C LYS A 212 -10.08 8.51 13.07
N TYR A 213 -10.15 7.60 12.09
CA TYR A 213 -11.35 7.41 11.27
C TYR A 213 -12.51 6.84 12.09
N ASN A 214 -12.25 5.81 12.91
CA ASN A 214 -13.31 5.14 13.66
C ASN A 214 -13.92 6.03 14.72
N LYS A 215 -13.12 6.80 15.46
CA LYS A 215 -13.62 7.74 16.45
C LYS A 215 -14.62 8.73 15.83
N LYS A 216 -14.28 9.28 14.66
CA LYS A 216 -15.16 10.19 13.91
C LYS A 216 -16.46 9.52 13.44
N MET A 217 -16.43 8.23 13.14
CA MET A 217 -17.60 7.47 12.70
C MET A 217 -18.52 7.08 13.85
N GLU A 218 -17.96 6.62 14.97
CA GLU A 218 -18.71 6.27 16.18
C GLU A 218 -19.42 7.49 16.79
N GLU A 219 -18.80 8.67 16.72
CA GLU A 219 -19.44 9.93 17.13
C GLU A 219 -20.66 10.29 16.26
N LYS A 220 -20.69 9.86 14.99
CA LYS A 220 -21.73 10.25 14.02
C LYS A 220 -22.88 9.25 13.92
N HIS A 221 -22.61 7.95 14.07
CA HIS A 221 -23.58 6.89 13.88
C HIS A 221 -23.39 5.77 14.92
N SER A 222 -24.41 5.51 15.74
CA SER A 222 -24.44 4.37 16.66
C SER A 222 -25.18 3.19 16.03
N PHE A 223 -24.47 2.09 15.74
CA PHE A 223 -25.04 0.88 15.17
C PHE A 223 -25.32 -0.18 16.24
N GLU A 224 -26.42 -0.91 16.09
CA GLU A 224 -26.76 -2.05 16.96
C GLU A 224 -25.80 -3.23 16.76
N LYS A 225 -25.71 -4.12 17.76
CA LYS A 225 -24.83 -5.29 17.72
C LYS A 225 -25.10 -6.19 16.51
N ASN A 226 -26.36 -6.44 16.18
CA ASN A 226 -26.74 -7.28 15.04
C ASN A 226 -26.35 -6.65 13.69
N GLN A 227 -26.49 -5.33 13.56
CA GLN A 227 -26.06 -4.61 12.37
C GLN A 227 -24.54 -4.72 12.19
N LYS A 228 -23.76 -4.53 13.27
CA LYS A 228 -22.30 -4.69 13.25
C LYS A 228 -21.88 -6.11 12.80
N ILE A 229 -22.60 -7.15 13.22
CA ILE A 229 -22.35 -8.54 12.80
C ILE A 229 -22.58 -8.70 11.29
N ILE A 230 -23.68 -8.17 10.75
CA ILE A 230 -23.96 -8.22 9.31
C ILE A 230 -22.86 -7.49 8.54
N GLY A 231 -22.49 -6.28 8.96
CA GLY A 231 -21.39 -5.53 8.35
C GLY A 231 -20.06 -6.30 8.36
N ASN A 232 -19.76 -7.02 9.44
CA ASN A 232 -18.56 -7.86 9.55
C ASN A 232 -18.58 -9.05 8.57
N ILE A 233 -19.70 -9.77 8.49
CA ILE A 233 -19.85 -10.91 7.59
C ILE A 233 -19.70 -10.44 6.14
N THR A 234 -20.42 -9.38 5.77
CA THR A 234 -20.38 -8.82 4.41
C THR A 234 -18.98 -8.32 4.05
N PHE A 235 -18.30 -7.62 4.96
CA PHE A 235 -16.92 -7.20 4.73
C PHE A 235 -15.97 -8.39 4.54
N THR A 236 -16.14 -9.44 5.35
CA THR A 236 -15.32 -10.65 5.25
C THR A 236 -15.50 -11.36 3.91
N ILE A 237 -16.74 -11.43 3.38
CA ILE A 237 -17.02 -11.97 2.04
C ILE A 237 -16.25 -11.18 0.97
N ILE A 238 -16.32 -9.84 1.02
CA ILE A 238 -15.59 -8.98 0.06
C ILE A 238 -14.08 -9.23 0.13
N VAL A 239 -13.50 -9.36 1.34
CA VAL A 239 -12.07 -9.64 1.50
C VAL A 239 -11.70 -11.00 0.91
N ILE A 240 -12.51 -12.02 1.13
CA ILE A 240 -12.29 -13.35 0.54
C ILE A 240 -12.33 -13.26 -0.99
N GLU A 241 -13.30 -12.55 -1.57
CA GLU A 241 -13.39 -12.35 -3.01
C GLU A 241 -12.17 -11.64 -3.58
N VAL A 242 -11.70 -10.56 -2.94
CA VAL A 242 -10.47 -9.86 -3.34
C VAL A 242 -9.25 -10.78 -3.26
N LEU A 243 -9.13 -11.59 -2.21
CA LEU A 243 -8.06 -12.57 -2.09
C LEU A 243 -8.11 -13.63 -3.20
N MET A 244 -9.30 -14.15 -3.51
CA MET A 244 -9.47 -15.12 -4.60
C MET A 244 -9.15 -14.49 -5.97
N ILE A 245 -9.48 -13.22 -6.19
CA ILE A 245 -9.06 -12.48 -7.40
C ILE A 245 -7.53 -12.40 -7.48
N VAL A 246 -6.84 -12.02 -6.40
CA VAL A 246 -5.38 -11.92 -6.38
C VAL A 246 -4.74 -13.28 -6.64
N VAL A 247 -5.21 -14.34 -5.99
CA VAL A 247 -4.72 -15.72 -6.23
C VAL A 247 -5.02 -16.15 -7.67
N GLY A 248 -6.22 -15.85 -8.19
CA GLY A 248 -6.62 -16.14 -9.56
C GLY A 248 -5.74 -15.43 -10.59
N ILE A 249 -5.42 -14.14 -10.39
CA ILE A 249 -4.49 -13.40 -11.26
C ILE A 249 -3.12 -14.08 -11.26
N ILE A 250 -2.58 -14.41 -10.09
CA ILE A 250 -1.25 -15.01 -10.01
C ILE A 250 -1.25 -16.40 -10.66
N TRP A 251 -2.26 -17.22 -10.40
CA TRP A 251 -2.40 -18.54 -11.01
C TRP A 251 -2.60 -18.45 -12.53
N ALA A 252 -3.35 -17.44 -13.02
CA ALA A 252 -3.50 -17.20 -14.45
C ALA A 252 -2.19 -16.74 -15.12
N ILE A 253 -1.38 -15.92 -14.46
CA ILE A 253 -0.04 -15.55 -14.94
C ILE A 253 0.86 -16.79 -15.01
N ILE A 254 0.79 -17.66 -13.99
CA ILE A 254 1.53 -18.93 -13.99
C ILE A 254 1.14 -19.78 -15.19
N ASP A 255 -0.16 -20.02 -15.39
CA ASP A 255 -0.66 -20.82 -16.51
C ASP A 255 -0.27 -20.23 -17.87
N ALA A 256 -0.30 -18.89 -17.99
CA ALA A 256 0.03 -18.20 -19.24
C ALA A 256 1.54 -18.20 -19.54
N ALA A 257 2.37 -18.09 -18.51
CA ALA A 257 3.82 -18.07 -18.66
C ALA A 257 4.42 -19.47 -18.81
N PHE A 258 3.76 -20.51 -18.28
CA PHE A 258 4.30 -21.86 -18.20
C PHE A 258 3.28 -22.93 -18.62
N LEU A 259 3.50 -23.53 -19.80
CA LEU A 259 2.71 -24.68 -20.28
C LEU A 259 2.81 -25.89 -19.34
N ASP A 260 3.98 -26.09 -18.73
CA ASP A 260 4.20 -27.06 -17.65
C ASP A 260 4.96 -26.35 -16.52
N TYR A 261 4.20 -25.67 -15.66
CA TYR A 261 4.75 -24.96 -14.50
C TYR A 261 5.60 -25.89 -13.63
N GLY A 262 5.21 -27.15 -13.44
CA GLY A 262 5.89 -28.08 -12.56
C GLY A 262 7.34 -28.33 -12.98
N THR A 263 7.57 -28.59 -14.27
CA THR A 263 8.93 -28.87 -14.78
C THR A 263 9.67 -27.59 -15.15
N THR A 264 9.00 -26.63 -15.80
CA THR A 264 9.62 -25.39 -16.27
C THR A 264 10.05 -24.51 -15.11
N PHE A 265 9.24 -24.39 -14.05
CA PHE A 265 9.58 -23.59 -12.87
C PHE A 265 10.78 -24.17 -12.10
N ARG A 266 10.86 -25.50 -11.99
CA ARG A 266 11.97 -26.20 -11.32
C ARG A 266 13.30 -26.03 -12.02
N ASN A 267 13.27 -25.74 -13.32
CA ASN A 267 14.47 -25.50 -14.12
C ASN A 267 15.00 -24.06 -13.99
N TYR A 268 14.25 -23.12 -13.40
CA TYR A 268 14.78 -21.79 -13.12
C TYR A 268 15.83 -21.82 -12.00
N PRO A 269 16.80 -20.90 -12.01
CA PRO A 269 17.69 -20.68 -10.88
C PRO A 269 16.91 -20.57 -9.56
N VAL A 270 17.40 -21.22 -8.51
CA VAL A 270 16.75 -21.27 -7.18
C VAL A 270 16.43 -19.86 -6.65
N GLY A 271 17.28 -18.87 -6.92
CA GLY A 271 17.01 -17.47 -6.55
C GLY A 271 15.77 -16.88 -7.21
N ILE A 272 15.50 -17.20 -8.49
CA ILE A 272 14.29 -16.78 -9.19
C ILE A 272 13.07 -17.49 -8.58
N GLN A 273 13.18 -18.79 -8.27
CA GLN A 273 12.10 -19.53 -7.62
C GLN A 273 11.74 -18.93 -6.25
N ILE A 274 12.75 -18.62 -5.41
CA ILE A 274 12.57 -17.97 -4.10
C ILE A 274 11.93 -16.57 -4.27
N SER A 275 12.43 -15.78 -5.24
CA SER A 275 11.89 -14.44 -5.52
C SER A 275 10.42 -14.51 -5.92
N PHE A 276 10.07 -15.50 -6.74
CA PHE A 276 8.70 -15.72 -7.21
C PHE A 276 7.74 -16.02 -6.05
N TYR A 277 8.11 -16.94 -5.14
CA TYR A 277 7.34 -17.18 -3.92
C TYR A 277 7.29 -15.97 -3.00
N GLY A 278 8.37 -15.20 -2.92
CA GLY A 278 8.42 -13.94 -2.19
C GLY A 278 7.40 -12.92 -2.73
N ILE A 279 7.33 -12.74 -4.06
CA ILE A 279 6.37 -11.83 -4.73
C ILE A 279 4.94 -12.28 -4.45
N PHE A 280 4.66 -13.57 -4.59
CA PHE A 280 3.34 -14.14 -4.28
C PHE A 280 2.94 -13.85 -2.83
N GLY A 281 3.83 -14.16 -1.88
CA GLY A 281 3.61 -13.87 -0.47
C GLY A 281 3.40 -12.39 -0.22
N ALA A 282 4.21 -11.52 -0.81
CA ALA A 282 4.11 -10.07 -0.62
C ALA A 282 2.77 -9.53 -1.15
N LEU A 283 2.30 -10.00 -2.30
CA LEU A 283 0.98 -9.62 -2.84
C LEU A 283 -0.15 -10.07 -1.91
N LEU A 284 -0.11 -11.30 -1.41
CA LEU A 284 -1.12 -11.84 -0.49
C LEU A 284 -1.13 -11.06 0.83
N PHE A 285 0.03 -10.87 1.46
CA PHE A 285 0.13 -10.13 2.71
C PHE A 285 -0.22 -8.64 2.55
N THR A 286 0.18 -8.01 1.44
CA THR A 286 -0.22 -6.62 1.14
C THR A 286 -1.74 -6.51 1.00
N THR A 287 -2.37 -7.48 0.34
CA THR A 287 -3.83 -7.55 0.24
C THR A 287 -4.49 -7.70 1.60
N LEU A 288 -3.91 -8.49 2.52
CA LEU A 288 -4.37 -8.59 3.90
C LEU A 288 -4.17 -7.29 4.70
N ILE A 289 -3.03 -6.59 4.54
CA ILE A 289 -2.82 -5.27 5.16
C ILE A 289 -3.89 -4.30 4.68
N PHE A 290 -4.09 -4.22 3.37
CA PHE A 290 -5.08 -3.32 2.78
C PHE A 290 -6.49 -3.66 3.23
N SER A 291 -6.80 -4.95 3.35
CA SER A 291 -8.08 -5.44 3.89
C SER A 291 -8.27 -5.01 5.35
N MET A 292 -7.24 -5.09 6.20
CA MET A 292 -7.31 -4.58 7.57
C MET A 292 -7.43 -3.06 7.65
N PHE A 293 -6.71 -2.34 6.78
CA PHE A 293 -6.82 -0.88 6.68
C PHE A 293 -8.25 -0.46 6.36
N ILE A 294 -8.91 -1.24 5.51
CA ILE A 294 -10.29 -1.03 5.11
C ILE A 294 -11.24 -1.80 6.03
N TYR A 295 -10.81 -2.59 7.02
CA TYR A 295 -11.74 -3.39 7.82
C TYR A 295 -12.75 -2.53 8.56
N LYS A 296 -12.28 -1.69 9.50
CA LYS A 296 -13.21 -0.82 10.25
C LYS A 296 -13.84 0.25 9.33
N ARG A 297 -13.10 0.76 8.33
CA ARG A 297 -13.61 1.79 7.39
C ARG A 297 -14.67 1.25 6.43
N GLY A 298 -14.40 0.12 5.80
CA GLY A 298 -15.24 -0.60 4.87
C GLY A 298 -16.45 -1.21 5.57
N GLN A 299 -16.28 -1.81 6.74
CA GLN A 299 -17.41 -2.20 7.59
C GLN A 299 -18.32 -1.00 7.85
N ASN A 300 -17.77 0.14 8.27
CA ASN A 300 -18.56 1.35 8.49
C ASN A 300 -19.27 1.84 7.22
N LEU A 301 -18.61 1.78 6.05
CA LEU A 301 -19.25 2.12 4.77
C LEU A 301 -20.39 1.16 4.42
N ILE A 302 -20.22 -0.14 4.65
CA ILE A 302 -21.25 -1.16 4.46
C ILE A 302 -22.42 -0.89 5.42
N LEU A 303 -22.14 -0.61 6.69
CA LEU A 303 -23.18 -0.30 7.68
C LEU A 303 -23.96 0.96 7.32
N ILE A 304 -23.27 2.02 6.85
CA ILE A 304 -23.93 3.21 6.32
C ILE A 304 -24.80 2.85 5.14
N ALA A 305 -24.26 2.08 4.19
CA ALA A 305 -24.98 1.73 2.98
C ALA A 305 -26.24 0.88 3.26
N LEU A 306 -26.16 -0.05 4.22
CA LEU A 306 -27.24 -0.97 4.55
C LEU A 306 -28.27 -0.38 5.51
N PHE A 307 -27.85 0.41 6.50
CA PHE A 307 -28.71 0.75 7.65
C PHE A 307 -28.94 2.23 7.87
N VAL A 308 -28.09 3.12 7.36
CA VAL A 308 -28.31 4.56 7.52
C VAL A 308 -29.29 5.02 6.46
N GLN A 309 -30.51 5.35 6.89
CA GLN A 309 -31.50 5.98 6.03
C GLN A 309 -31.15 7.44 5.79
N ILE A 310 -30.89 7.79 4.53
CA ILE A 310 -30.77 9.15 4.04
C ILE A 310 -32.19 9.66 3.77
N SER A 311 -32.99 9.83 4.82
CA SER A 311 -34.30 10.46 4.68
C SER A 311 -34.19 11.96 4.95
N PRO A 312 -34.71 12.83 4.07
CA PRO A 312 -34.88 14.23 4.37
C PRO A 312 -35.92 14.36 5.49
N LYS A 313 -35.56 15.04 6.59
CA LYS A 313 -36.41 15.20 7.79
C LYS A 313 -37.77 15.88 7.52
N GLU A 314 -37.98 16.44 6.32
CA GLU A 314 -39.12 17.29 5.99
C GLU A 314 -40.07 16.71 4.94
N ILE A 315 -39.81 15.52 4.38
CA ILE A 315 -40.71 14.94 3.38
C ILE A 315 -41.85 14.21 4.09
N GLU A 316 -42.96 14.92 4.23
CA GLU A 316 -44.24 14.41 4.71
C GLU A 316 -44.68 13.12 3.98
N LYS A 317 -45.19 12.19 4.80
CA LYS A 317 -46.16 11.12 4.50
C LYS A 317 -45.92 10.26 3.25
N ASP A 318 -45.38 9.07 3.51
CA ASP A 318 -45.79 7.77 2.95
C ASP A 318 -46.44 7.77 1.54
N ASN A 319 -45.75 8.33 0.54
CA ASN A 319 -46.20 8.27 -0.83
C ASN A 319 -45.92 6.87 -1.40
N LYS A 320 -46.90 5.95 -1.20
CA LYS A 320 -46.86 4.57 -1.70
C LYS A 320 -46.56 4.50 -3.20
N THR A 321 -47.05 5.46 -3.99
CA THR A 321 -46.81 5.53 -5.43
C THR A 321 -45.34 5.74 -5.76
N ALA A 322 -44.68 6.69 -5.10
CA ALA A 322 -43.25 6.93 -5.30
C ALA A 322 -42.37 5.76 -4.81
N LYS A 323 -42.79 5.05 -3.75
CA LYS A 323 -42.14 3.79 -3.34
C LYS A 323 -42.27 2.71 -4.42
N ILE A 324 -43.46 2.49 -4.97
CA ILE A 324 -43.71 1.50 -6.03
C ILE A 324 -42.91 1.83 -7.30
N ILE A 325 -42.89 3.11 -7.72
CA ILE A 325 -42.09 3.55 -8.87
C ILE A 325 -40.60 3.30 -8.63
N THR A 326 -40.10 3.61 -7.43
CA THR A 326 -38.68 3.39 -7.09
C THR A 326 -38.34 1.90 -7.13
N ILE A 327 -39.18 1.02 -6.55
CA ILE A 327 -38.98 -0.43 -6.59
C ILE A 327 -39.03 -0.95 -8.04
N GLY A 328 -39.98 -0.46 -8.85
CA GLY A 328 -40.08 -0.82 -10.26
C GLY A 328 -38.82 -0.46 -11.05
N ILE A 329 -38.33 0.78 -10.91
CA ILE A 329 -37.08 1.24 -11.52
C ILE A 329 -35.90 0.38 -11.04
N LEU A 330 -35.86 0.05 -9.75
CA LEU A 330 -34.79 -0.76 -9.16
C LEU A 330 -34.75 -2.17 -9.75
N ILE A 331 -35.90 -2.84 -9.86
CA ILE A 331 -36.01 -4.17 -10.47
C ILE A 331 -35.59 -4.11 -11.95
N SER A 332 -36.04 -3.09 -12.68
CA SER A 332 -35.63 -2.91 -14.09
C SER A 332 -34.13 -2.72 -14.24
N ILE A 333 -33.50 -1.89 -13.42
CA ILE A 333 -32.05 -1.69 -13.43
C ILE A 333 -31.33 -3.00 -13.08
N SER A 334 -31.79 -3.72 -12.05
CA SER A 334 -31.20 -5.01 -11.67
C SER A 334 -31.27 -6.03 -12.79
N LEU A 335 -32.42 -6.18 -13.45
CA LEU A 335 -32.58 -7.09 -14.58
C LEU A 335 -31.70 -6.68 -15.77
N MET A 336 -31.57 -5.37 -16.03
CA MET A 336 -30.70 -4.85 -17.09
C MET A 336 -29.23 -5.14 -16.79
N VAL A 337 -28.79 -4.97 -15.55
CA VAL A 337 -27.41 -5.23 -15.15
C VAL A 337 -27.10 -6.73 -15.15
N VAL A 338 -28.00 -7.57 -14.65
CA VAL A 338 -27.86 -9.04 -14.73
C VAL A 338 -27.82 -9.49 -16.18
N GLY A 339 -28.71 -8.98 -17.04
CA GLY A 339 -28.71 -9.28 -18.47
C GLY A 339 -27.42 -8.84 -19.16
N LEU A 340 -26.90 -7.65 -18.81
CA LEU A 340 -25.64 -7.14 -19.33
C LEU A 340 -24.46 -8.00 -18.88
N ILE A 341 -24.42 -8.46 -17.63
CA ILE A 341 -23.37 -9.37 -17.15
C ILE A 341 -23.43 -10.71 -17.88
N ILE A 342 -24.61 -11.30 -18.03
CA ILE A 342 -24.78 -12.55 -18.79
C ILE A 342 -24.29 -12.36 -20.22
N TRP A 343 -24.69 -11.26 -20.87
CA TRP A 343 -24.25 -10.93 -22.23
C TRP A 343 -22.73 -10.73 -22.33
N LEU A 344 -22.14 -9.98 -21.40
CA LEU A 344 -20.70 -9.68 -21.41
C LEU A 344 -19.88 -10.95 -21.14
N LEU A 345 -20.35 -11.82 -20.26
CA LEU A 345 -19.80 -13.17 -20.07
C LEU A 345 -19.92 -13.98 -21.35
N SER A 346 -21.08 -14.03 -22.01
CA SER A 346 -21.25 -14.72 -23.28
C SER A 346 -20.28 -14.23 -24.36
N VAL A 347 -20.07 -12.92 -24.49
CA VAL A 347 -19.13 -12.32 -25.46
C VAL A 347 -17.68 -12.70 -25.15
N ILE A 348 -17.26 -12.63 -23.88
CA ILE A 348 -15.91 -13.05 -23.46
C ILE A 348 -15.69 -14.53 -23.79
N LEU A 349 -16.71 -15.37 -23.57
CA LEU A 349 -16.61 -16.81 -23.76
C LEU A 349 -16.61 -17.21 -25.24
N GLU A 350 -17.43 -16.55 -26.07
CA GLU A 350 -17.42 -16.73 -27.53
C GLU A 350 -16.05 -16.34 -28.13
N ALA A 351 -15.41 -15.30 -27.59
CA ALA A 351 -14.07 -14.88 -28.02
C ALA A 351 -12.96 -15.90 -27.66
N VAL A 352 -13.17 -16.76 -26.66
CA VAL A 352 -12.17 -17.72 -26.19
C VAL A 352 -12.29 -19.07 -26.91
N ASP A 353 -13.51 -19.57 -27.13
CA ASP A 353 -13.72 -20.97 -27.58
C ASP A 353 -14.46 -21.08 -28.93
N GLY A 354 -14.89 -19.96 -29.52
CA GLY A 354 -15.58 -19.93 -30.82
C GLY A 354 -16.91 -20.70 -30.88
N THR A 355 -17.40 -21.20 -29.74
CA THR A 355 -18.61 -22.01 -29.63
C THR A 355 -19.57 -21.41 -28.61
N THR A 356 -20.87 -21.44 -28.91
CA THR A 356 -21.95 -20.99 -28.01
C THR A 356 -22.29 -22.07 -26.97
N GLY A 357 -21.30 -22.47 -26.17
CA GLY A 357 -21.44 -23.46 -25.10
C GLY A 357 -22.03 -22.90 -23.80
N ASN A 358 -22.44 -23.78 -22.88
CA ASN A 358 -22.83 -23.42 -21.52
C ASN A 358 -21.63 -22.78 -20.80
N ILE A 359 -21.84 -21.64 -20.13
CA ILE A 359 -20.83 -20.89 -19.37
C ILE A 359 -20.03 -21.78 -18.42
N PHE A 360 -20.67 -22.75 -17.76
CA PHE A 360 -20.00 -23.66 -16.83
C PHE A 360 -19.08 -24.64 -17.55
N THR A 361 -19.43 -25.07 -18.76
CA THR A 361 -18.61 -25.97 -19.58
C THR A 361 -17.38 -25.23 -20.11
N ILE A 362 -17.53 -23.98 -20.53
CA ILE A 362 -16.43 -23.15 -21.00
C ILE A 362 -15.49 -22.78 -19.85
N LEU A 363 -16.03 -22.39 -18.68
CA LEU A 363 -15.24 -22.15 -17.47
C LEU A 363 -14.48 -23.40 -17.00
N ALA A 364 -15.04 -24.60 -17.20
CA ALA A 364 -14.36 -25.87 -16.91
C ALA A 364 -13.26 -26.22 -17.93
N GLY A 365 -13.33 -25.66 -19.15
CA GLY A 365 -12.32 -25.82 -20.19
C GLY A 365 -11.16 -24.81 -20.11
N MET A 366 -11.31 -23.75 -19.31
CA MET A 366 -10.25 -22.77 -19.07
C MET A 366 -9.10 -23.36 -18.24
N SER A 367 -7.90 -22.78 -18.38
CA SER A 367 -6.80 -23.08 -17.46
C SER A 367 -7.24 -22.80 -16.02
N GLY A 368 -6.73 -23.56 -15.05
CA GLY A 368 -7.18 -23.48 -13.66
C GLY A 368 -7.13 -22.05 -13.09
N GLY A 369 -6.15 -21.24 -13.51
CA GLY A 369 -5.96 -19.86 -13.10
C GLY A 369 -6.99 -18.92 -13.68
N LEU A 370 -7.24 -19.06 -14.97
CA LEU A 370 -8.23 -18.24 -15.64
C LEU A 370 -9.66 -18.59 -15.18
N ALA A 371 -9.91 -19.87 -14.89
CA ALA A 371 -11.16 -20.33 -14.27
C ALA A 371 -11.35 -19.73 -12.87
N LEU A 372 -10.36 -19.86 -11.97
CA LEU A 372 -10.41 -19.30 -10.61
C LEU A 372 -10.61 -17.79 -10.63
N LEU A 373 -9.88 -17.07 -11.48
CA LEU A 373 -10.02 -15.62 -11.66
C LEU A 373 -11.45 -15.26 -12.09
N SER A 374 -11.98 -15.97 -13.08
CA SER A 374 -13.32 -15.72 -13.61
C SER A 374 -14.41 -15.95 -12.55
N TYR A 375 -14.34 -17.06 -11.79
CA TYR A 375 -15.27 -17.30 -10.69
C TYR A 375 -15.22 -16.21 -9.62
N SER A 376 -14.01 -15.75 -9.28
CA SER A 376 -13.79 -14.74 -8.25
C SER A 376 -14.32 -13.37 -8.67
N VAL A 377 -14.11 -12.99 -9.94
CA VAL A 377 -14.65 -11.74 -10.51
C VAL A 377 -16.16 -11.77 -10.57
N ILE A 378 -16.76 -12.89 -11.01
CA ILE A 378 -18.21 -13.05 -11.05
C ILE A 378 -18.80 -12.91 -9.63
N ALA A 379 -18.24 -13.61 -8.65
CA ALA A 379 -18.65 -13.51 -7.24
C ALA A 379 -18.59 -12.07 -6.73
N ALA A 380 -17.46 -11.37 -6.95
CA ALA A 380 -17.28 -9.98 -6.55
C ALA A 380 -18.31 -9.03 -7.18
N VAL A 381 -18.60 -9.21 -8.48
CA VAL A 381 -19.63 -8.42 -9.17
C VAL A 381 -21.00 -8.67 -8.54
N PHE A 382 -21.36 -9.92 -8.27
CA PHE A 382 -22.63 -10.23 -7.60
C PHE A 382 -22.72 -9.59 -6.21
N THR A 383 -21.66 -9.66 -5.40
CA THR A 383 -21.63 -9.05 -4.07
C THR A 383 -21.77 -7.52 -4.15
N ILE A 384 -21.08 -6.85 -5.08
CA ILE A 384 -21.23 -5.42 -5.33
C ILE A 384 -22.67 -5.06 -5.73
N LEU A 385 -23.29 -5.87 -6.58
CA LEU A 385 -24.68 -5.65 -7.01
C LEU A 385 -25.68 -5.80 -5.87
N ILE A 386 -25.52 -6.83 -5.02
CA ILE A 386 -26.38 -7.03 -3.85
C ILE A 386 -26.27 -5.83 -2.91
N LEU A 387 -25.05 -5.33 -2.68
CA LEU A 387 -24.81 -4.13 -1.87
C LEU A 387 -25.45 -2.88 -2.47
N LEU A 388 -25.25 -2.64 -3.76
CA LEU A 388 -25.88 -1.52 -4.46
C LEU A 388 -27.40 -1.62 -4.42
N PHE A 389 -27.94 -2.80 -4.66
CA PHE A 389 -29.38 -3.03 -4.62
C PHE A 389 -29.95 -2.76 -3.24
N THR A 390 -29.29 -3.25 -2.18
CA THR A 390 -29.75 -3.02 -0.80
C THR A 390 -29.64 -1.54 -0.42
N PHE A 391 -28.55 -0.88 -0.83
CA PHE A 391 -28.37 0.55 -0.65
C PHE A 391 -29.49 1.35 -1.31
N PHE A 392 -29.77 1.11 -2.60
CA PHE A 392 -30.83 1.81 -3.31
C PHE A 392 -32.23 1.39 -2.85
N PHE A 393 -32.42 0.18 -2.35
CA PHE A 393 -33.70 -0.23 -1.76
C PHE A 393 -34.01 0.57 -0.49
N HIS A 394 -33.00 0.79 0.37
CA HIS A 394 -33.16 1.56 1.60
C HIS A 394 -33.14 3.08 1.38
N ASN A 395 -32.27 3.57 0.50
CA ASN A 395 -31.98 5.00 0.32
C ASN A 395 -32.50 5.59 -1.00
N GLY A 396 -32.85 4.74 -1.96
CA GLY A 396 -33.23 5.17 -3.31
C GLY A 396 -34.50 6.02 -3.32
N TYR A 397 -35.44 5.80 -2.40
CA TYR A 397 -36.61 6.67 -2.26
C TYR A 397 -36.22 8.10 -1.89
N GLY A 398 -35.41 8.26 -0.84
CA GLY A 398 -34.93 9.58 -0.40
C GLY A 398 -34.09 10.27 -1.46
N PHE A 399 -33.22 9.52 -2.14
CA PHE A 399 -32.41 10.03 -3.24
C PHE A 399 -33.24 10.47 -4.46
N THR A 400 -34.23 9.66 -4.85
CA THR A 400 -35.11 9.97 -5.98
C THR A 400 -35.99 11.16 -5.67
N MET A 401 -36.52 11.23 -4.44
CA MET A 401 -37.38 12.34 -4.03
C MET A 401 -36.62 13.66 -3.92
N ASP A 402 -35.38 13.66 -3.40
CA ASP A 402 -34.52 14.85 -3.41
C ASP A 402 -34.25 15.35 -4.83
N LYS A 403 -34.03 14.44 -5.79
CA LYS A 403 -33.88 14.81 -7.20
C LYS A 403 -35.18 15.35 -7.80
N ILE A 404 -36.34 14.74 -7.49
CA ILE A 404 -37.64 15.23 -7.96
C ILE A 404 -37.91 16.63 -7.42
N ILE A 405 -37.73 16.86 -6.12
CA ILE A 405 -37.93 18.18 -5.49
C ILE A 405 -37.00 19.23 -6.09
N LYS A 406 -35.72 18.89 -6.32
CA LYS A 406 -34.79 19.80 -7.01
C LYS A 406 -35.22 20.11 -8.43
N MET A 407 -35.73 19.11 -9.15
CA MET A 407 -36.20 19.27 -10.52
C MET A 407 -37.47 20.13 -10.58
N GLU A 408 -38.44 19.89 -9.68
CA GLU A 408 -39.66 20.68 -9.52
C GLU A 408 -39.33 22.14 -9.20
N LYS A 409 -38.47 22.38 -8.21
CA LYS A 409 -38.00 23.73 -7.87
C LYS A 409 -37.31 24.43 -9.04
N SER A 410 -36.49 23.72 -9.82
CA SER A 410 -35.83 24.29 -11.00
C SER A 410 -36.81 24.60 -12.14
N LEU A 411 -37.89 23.83 -12.26
CA LEU A 411 -38.98 24.06 -13.22
C LEU A 411 -39.82 25.28 -12.82
N ASP A 412 -40.14 25.41 -11.54
CA ASP A 412 -40.89 26.56 -11.01
C ASP A 412 -40.08 27.86 -11.14
N ASP A 413 -38.81 27.86 -10.76
CA ASP A 413 -37.90 29.01 -10.96
C ASP A 413 -37.77 29.37 -12.45
N GLY A 414 -37.74 28.34 -13.32
CA GLY A 414 -37.75 28.50 -14.78
C GLY A 414 -39.05 29.12 -15.32
N MET A 415 -40.20 28.71 -14.80
CA MET A 415 -41.51 29.24 -15.19
C MET A 415 -41.73 30.67 -14.67
N GLU A 416 -41.32 30.98 -13.45
CA GLU A 416 -41.40 32.35 -12.90
C GLU A 416 -40.49 33.32 -13.66
N SER A 417 -39.25 32.91 -13.94
CA SER A 417 -38.33 33.72 -14.76
C SER A 417 -38.83 33.90 -16.20
N GLY A 418 -39.47 32.88 -16.77
CA GLY A 418 -40.15 32.94 -18.06
C GLY A 418 -41.35 33.91 -18.07
N LYS A 419 -42.21 33.86 -17.04
CA LYS A 419 -43.32 34.81 -16.88
C LYS A 419 -42.81 36.24 -16.76
N LYS A 420 -41.79 36.48 -15.93
CA LYS A 420 -41.20 37.81 -15.72
C LYS A 420 -40.63 38.40 -17.03
N LYS A 421 -39.89 37.60 -17.82
CA LYS A 421 -39.41 38.01 -19.16
C LYS A 421 -40.55 38.29 -20.14
N THR A 422 -41.65 37.56 -20.04
CA THR A 422 -42.82 37.73 -20.92
C THR A 422 -43.57 39.02 -20.59
N ASP A 423 -43.69 39.34 -19.30
CA ASP A 423 -44.30 40.58 -18.83
C ASP A 423 -43.44 41.80 -19.13
N GLU A 424 -42.11 41.73 -18.94
CA GLU A 424 -41.16 42.76 -19.38
C GLU A 424 -41.28 43.03 -20.89
N ARG A 425 -41.33 41.98 -21.73
CA ARG A 425 -41.53 42.13 -23.19
C ARG A 425 -42.89 42.74 -23.54
N LYS A 426 -43.95 42.43 -22.79
CA LYS A 426 -45.27 43.05 -22.99
C LYS A 426 -45.23 44.54 -22.62
N GLU A 427 -44.55 44.89 -21.54
CA GLU A 427 -44.40 46.28 -21.09
C GLU A 427 -43.55 47.10 -22.07
N GLU A 428 -42.44 46.54 -22.55
CA GLU A 428 -41.59 47.14 -23.58
C GLU A 428 -42.36 47.37 -24.88
N ARG A 429 -43.17 46.38 -25.32
CA ARG A 429 -44.07 46.54 -26.47
C ARG A 429 -45.12 47.62 -26.25
N LYS A 430 -45.65 47.79 -25.03
CA LYS A 430 -46.58 48.88 -24.71
C LYS A 430 -45.88 50.24 -24.77
N ARG A 431 -44.67 50.37 -24.22
CA ARG A 431 -43.85 51.60 -24.27
C ARG A 431 -43.50 51.98 -25.71
N LEU A 432 -43.06 51.03 -26.54
CA LEU A 432 -42.79 51.25 -27.97
C LEU A 432 -44.04 51.70 -28.74
N LYS A 433 -45.22 51.14 -28.43
CA LYS A 433 -46.49 51.59 -29.03
C LYS A 433 -46.86 53.01 -28.60
N ALA A 434 -46.63 53.39 -27.34
CA ALA A 434 -46.85 54.74 -26.84
C ALA A 434 -45.92 55.75 -27.53
N LEU A 435 -44.61 55.46 -27.59
CA LEU A 435 -43.62 56.31 -28.29
C LEU A 435 -43.96 56.48 -29.77
N LYS A 436 -44.37 55.41 -30.46
CA LYS A 436 -44.82 55.50 -31.87
C LYS A 436 -46.08 56.37 -32.03
N LYS A 437 -47.00 56.37 -31.05
CA LYS A 437 -48.18 57.25 -31.08
C LYS A 437 -47.80 58.71 -30.86
N GLU A 438 -46.91 59.00 -29.90
CA GLU A 438 -46.41 60.35 -29.66
C GLU A 438 -45.63 60.91 -30.85
N ALA A 439 -44.75 60.11 -31.46
CA ALA A 439 -44.03 60.50 -32.66
C ALA A 439 -44.99 60.85 -33.82
N LYS A 440 -46.01 60.02 -34.05
CA LYS A 440 -47.06 60.30 -35.04
C LYS A 440 -47.86 61.56 -34.71
N LYS A 441 -48.07 61.88 -33.42
CA LYS A 441 -48.77 63.09 -33.00
C LYS A 441 -47.92 64.33 -33.28
N LYS A 442 -46.64 64.31 -32.90
CA LYS A 442 -45.67 65.38 -33.19
C LYS A 442 -45.48 65.60 -34.70
N GLU A 443 -45.44 64.52 -35.49
CA GLU A 443 -45.35 64.63 -36.95
C GLU A 443 -46.60 65.29 -37.56
N LYS A 444 -47.79 65.01 -37.01
CA LYS A 444 -49.04 65.67 -37.41
C LYS A 444 -49.08 67.14 -37.00
N GLU A 445 -48.58 67.48 -35.81
CA GLU A 445 -48.46 68.87 -35.33
C GLU A 445 -47.48 69.67 -36.20
N ALA A 446 -46.29 69.13 -36.47
CA ALA A 446 -45.31 69.76 -37.38
C ALA A 446 -45.83 69.92 -38.82
N LYS A 447 -46.68 68.99 -39.31
CA LYS A 447 -47.34 69.12 -40.61
C LYS A 447 -48.46 70.17 -40.62
N LYS A 448 -49.05 70.50 -39.46
CA LYS A 448 -50.00 71.61 -39.34
C LYS A 448 -49.28 72.95 -39.30
N GLU A 449 -48.21 73.07 -38.52
CA GLU A 449 -47.39 74.30 -38.45
C GLU A 449 -46.73 74.66 -39.79
N LYS A 450 -46.45 73.69 -40.68
CA LYS A 450 -45.95 73.97 -42.03
C LYS A 450 -47.02 74.42 -43.04
N LYS A 451 -48.30 74.41 -42.65
CA LYS A 451 -49.43 74.77 -43.52
C LYS A 451 -50.10 76.09 -43.13
N GLU A 452 -49.76 76.61 -41.95
CA GLU A 452 -49.99 78.01 -41.56
C GLU A 452 -48.77 78.83 -41.98
#